data_AF-A0A7K3RWF4-F1
#
_entry.id   AF-A0A7K3RWF4-F1
#
_cell.length_a   1.000
_cell.length_b   1.000
_cell.length_c   1.000
_cell.angle_alpha   90.00
_cell.angle_beta   90.00
_cell.angle_gamma   90.00
#
_symmetry.space_group_name_H-M   'P 1'
#
loop_
_entity.id
_entity.type
_entity.pdbx_description
1 polymer ?
#
loop_
_entity_poly.entity_id
_entity_poly.type
_entity_poly.pdbx_seq_one_letter_code
_entity_poly.pdbx_strand_id
1 'polypeptide(L)'
;GIAGNRIVGVGRGTGGQSGTDRLDRDVLGVAGARTVVIALGINDVQQYPQEADPQRIVDSLRALTDRAHARGLRVVGATLTPFEGFATWTPQRDAVRHAVNEQIRSGKIFDAYVDFDAAVRDPAAPNRLLASYDSGDHLHLNDDGYRALGDRVDLKSLDRARTPRSDAL
;
A
#
# COMPACT_ATOMS: atom_id res chain seq x y z
N GLY A 1 9.51 2.86 -7.45
CA GLY A 1 8.31 3.43 -6.78
C GLY A 1 7.88 4.73 -7.47
N ILE A 2 6.80 5.37 -7.01
CA ILE A 2 6.35 6.69 -7.50
C ILE A 2 6.61 7.72 -6.40
N ALA A 3 7.40 8.75 -6.69
CA ALA A 3 7.67 9.84 -5.74
C ALA A 3 6.39 10.64 -5.45
N GLY A 4 6.26 11.23 -4.25
CA GLY A 4 5.12 12.08 -3.87
C GLY A 4 3.79 11.37 -3.64
N ASN A 5 3.66 10.10 -4.05
CA ASN A 5 2.51 9.19 -3.97
C ASN A 5 2.10 8.86 -2.52
N ARG A 6 1.86 9.91 -1.74
CA ARG A 6 1.46 9.98 -0.34
C ARG A 6 -0.05 9.96 -0.23
N ILE A 7 -0.56 9.72 0.97
CA ILE A 7 -2.00 9.69 1.23
C ILE A 7 -2.42 10.68 2.31
N VAL A 8 -1.50 11.12 3.17
CA VAL A 8 -1.76 12.11 4.21
C VAL A 8 -1.43 13.51 3.71
N GLY A 9 -2.42 14.40 3.75
CA GLY A 9 -2.25 15.81 3.40
C GLY A 9 -2.02 16.02 1.90
N VAL A 10 -3.11 16.28 1.18
CA VAL A 10 -3.10 16.66 -0.24
C VAL A 10 -2.08 17.78 -0.48
N GLY A 11 -1.23 17.61 -1.51
CA GLY A 11 -0.24 18.62 -1.92
C GLY A 11 0.86 18.95 -0.91
N ARG A 12 1.02 18.21 0.19
CA ARG A 12 2.05 18.50 1.22
C ARG A 12 3.45 17.94 0.93
N GLY A 13 3.63 17.19 -0.15
CA GLY A 13 4.89 16.53 -0.48
C GLY A 13 5.73 17.26 -1.53
N THR A 14 7.05 17.01 -1.53
CA THR A 14 7.99 17.56 -2.52
C THR A 14 8.17 16.66 -3.75
N GLY A 15 7.56 15.47 -3.77
CA GLY A 15 7.87 14.41 -4.73
C GLY A 15 6.88 14.22 -5.90
N GLY A 16 5.86 15.07 -6.06
CA GLY A 16 4.81 14.92 -7.08
C GLY A 16 3.39 14.83 -6.50
N GLN A 17 2.40 14.50 -7.34
CA GLN A 17 0.98 14.41 -6.93
C GLN A 17 0.75 13.27 -5.94
N SER A 18 -0.15 13.49 -4.96
CA SER A 18 -0.50 12.46 -3.98
C SER A 18 -1.31 11.32 -4.60
N GLY A 19 -1.27 10.15 -3.99
CA GLY A 19 -2.12 9.01 -4.36
C GLY A 19 -3.61 9.36 -4.24
N THR A 20 -3.96 10.18 -3.26
CA THR A 20 -5.32 10.67 -3.02
C THR A 20 -5.82 11.58 -4.15
N ASP A 21 -4.96 12.44 -4.69
CA ASP A 21 -5.29 13.38 -5.77
C ASP A 21 -5.50 12.68 -7.11
N ARG A 22 -4.71 11.64 -7.36
CA ARG A 22 -4.80 10.88 -8.61
C ARG A 22 -5.83 9.76 -8.59
N LEU A 23 -6.44 9.45 -7.43
CA LEU A 23 -7.36 8.32 -7.28
C LEU A 23 -8.52 8.38 -8.28
N ASP A 24 -9.11 9.55 -8.51
CA ASP A 24 -10.23 9.69 -9.45
C ASP A 24 -9.81 9.35 -10.89
N ARG A 25 -8.69 9.92 -11.32
CA ARG A 25 -8.17 9.74 -12.69
C ARG A 25 -7.66 8.32 -12.93
N ASP A 26 -6.87 7.79 -12.00
CA ASP A 26 -6.09 6.57 -12.19
C ASP A 26 -6.83 5.30 -11.74
N VAL A 27 -7.90 5.44 -10.96
CA VAL A 27 -8.64 4.28 -10.41
C VAL A 27 -10.14 4.43 -10.64
N LEU A 28 -10.77 5.47 -10.10
CA LEU A 28 -12.23 5.55 -10.06
C LEU A 28 -12.88 5.85 -11.41
N GLY A 29 -12.14 6.47 -12.33
CA GLY A 29 -12.55 6.77 -13.70
C GLY A 29 -12.18 5.67 -14.70
N VAL A 30 -11.48 4.62 -14.29
CA VAL A 30 -11.04 3.55 -15.20
C VAL A 30 -12.22 2.61 -15.48
N ALA A 31 -12.71 2.64 -16.72
CA ALA A 31 -13.84 1.81 -17.14
C ALA A 31 -13.53 0.31 -16.99
N GLY A 32 -14.48 -0.44 -16.42
CA GLY A 32 -14.36 -1.89 -16.26
C GLY A 32 -13.47 -2.35 -15.10
N ALA A 33 -12.84 -1.43 -14.37
CA ALA A 33 -12.14 -1.76 -13.12
C ALA A 33 -13.13 -2.35 -12.10
N ARG A 34 -12.73 -3.45 -11.44
CA ARG A 34 -13.54 -4.13 -10.42
C ARG A 34 -12.87 -4.18 -9.06
N THR A 35 -11.54 -4.12 -9.06
CA THR A 35 -10.70 -4.26 -7.88
C THR A 35 -9.56 -3.26 -7.97
N VAL A 36 -9.24 -2.61 -6.86
CA VAL A 36 -8.05 -1.77 -6.69
C VAL A 36 -7.14 -2.40 -5.65
N VAL A 37 -5.84 -2.45 -5.96
CA VAL A 37 -4.80 -2.82 -5.00
C VAL A 37 -4.15 -1.54 -4.46
N ILE A 38 -4.23 -1.29 -3.16
CA ILE A 38 -3.65 -0.12 -2.49
C ILE A 38 -2.36 -0.53 -1.79
N ALA A 39 -1.22 -0.20 -2.40
CA ALA A 39 0.12 -0.32 -1.83
C ALA A 39 0.73 1.08 -1.61
N LEU A 40 0.17 1.81 -0.64
CA LEU A 40 0.51 3.20 -0.32
C LEU A 40 0.80 3.37 1.17
N GLY A 41 1.54 4.43 1.53
CA GLY A 41 1.78 4.85 2.92
C GLY A 41 3.25 4.92 3.33
N ILE A 42 4.16 4.18 2.66
CA ILE A 42 5.59 4.23 3.02
C ILE A 42 6.20 5.60 2.74
N ASN A 43 5.71 6.30 1.71
CA ASN A 43 6.12 7.67 1.41
C ASN A 43 5.70 8.65 2.51
N ASP A 44 4.56 8.42 3.17
CA ASP A 44 4.12 9.24 4.30
C ASP A 44 5.05 9.07 5.51
N VAL A 45 5.58 7.86 5.71
CA VAL A 45 6.54 7.55 6.78
C VAL A 45 7.92 8.16 6.50
N GLN A 46 8.43 8.05 5.27
CA GLN A 46 9.84 8.33 4.97
C GLN A 46 10.09 9.72 4.36
N GLN A 47 9.17 10.23 3.53
CA GLN A 47 9.36 11.50 2.81
C GLN A 47 8.99 12.71 3.68
N TYR A 48 9.73 13.80 3.52
CA TYR A 48 9.40 15.05 4.20
C TYR A 48 8.11 15.69 3.64
N PRO A 49 7.24 16.26 4.49
CA PRO A 49 7.24 16.13 5.96
C PRO A 49 6.79 14.75 6.40
N GLN A 50 7.54 14.07 7.27
CA GLN A 50 7.17 12.73 7.73
C GLN A 50 5.92 12.76 8.60
N GLU A 51 5.03 11.79 8.42
CA GLU A 51 3.90 11.58 9.29
C GLU A 51 4.32 10.72 10.50
N ALA A 52 4.20 11.30 11.69
CA ALA A 52 4.58 10.65 12.95
C ALA A 52 3.40 9.96 13.63
N ASP A 53 2.17 10.31 13.25
CA ASP A 53 0.96 9.67 13.76
C ASP A 53 0.49 8.57 12.80
N PRO A 54 0.65 7.28 13.15
CA PRO A 54 0.19 6.18 12.31
C PRO A 54 -1.32 6.23 12.06
N GLN A 55 -2.11 6.82 12.96
CA GLN A 55 -3.56 6.89 12.81
C GLN A 55 -3.97 7.76 11.61
N ARG A 56 -3.22 8.82 11.31
CA ARG A 56 -3.47 9.67 10.13
C ARG A 56 -3.27 8.92 8.81
N ILE A 57 -2.29 8.02 8.76
CA ILE A 57 -2.05 7.14 7.61
C ILE A 57 -3.21 6.13 7.51
N VAL A 58 -3.57 5.49 8.63
CA VAL A 58 -4.66 4.50 8.69
C VAL A 58 -6.01 5.11 8.27
N ASP A 59 -6.34 6.30 8.76
CA ASP A 59 -7.58 6.99 8.40
C ASP A 59 -7.59 7.42 6.94
N SER A 60 -6.42 7.79 6.38
CA SER A 60 -6.29 8.07 4.96
C SER A 60 -6.48 6.81 4.11
N LEU A 61 -5.95 5.65 4.54
CA LEU A 61 -6.20 4.36 3.87
C LEU A 61 -7.69 4.00 3.91
N ARG A 62 -8.36 4.17 5.04
CA ARG A 62 -9.82 3.98 5.16
C ARG A 62 -10.60 4.89 4.23
N ALA A 63 -10.24 6.18 4.16
CA ALA A 63 -10.89 7.13 3.26
C ALA A 63 -10.72 6.74 1.78
N LEU A 64 -9.55 6.21 1.38
CA LEU A 64 -9.35 5.67 0.04
C LEU A 64 -10.21 4.42 -0.21
N THR A 65 -10.32 3.52 0.78
CA THR A 65 -11.21 2.35 0.72
C THR A 65 -12.66 2.79 0.51
N ASP A 66 -13.16 3.72 1.33
CA ASP A 66 -14.55 4.19 1.26
C ASP A 66 -14.86 4.83 -0.10
N ARG A 67 -13.94 5.63 -0.64
CA ARG A 67 -14.08 6.23 -1.98
C ARG A 67 -14.13 5.18 -3.08
N ALA A 68 -13.32 4.12 -2.98
CA ALA A 68 -13.33 3.02 -3.94
C ALA A 68 -14.62 2.18 -3.82
N HIS A 69 -15.09 1.91 -2.59
CA HIS A 69 -16.36 1.24 -2.33
C HIS A 69 -17.55 2.02 -2.89
N ALA A 70 -17.55 3.36 -2.79
CA ALA A 70 -18.58 4.22 -3.38
C ALA A 70 -18.67 4.11 -4.91
N ARG A 71 -17.65 3.57 -5.58
CA ARG A 71 -17.63 3.27 -7.02
C ARG A 71 -17.81 1.78 -7.33
N GLY A 72 -18.16 0.98 -6.33
CA GLY A 72 -18.38 -0.45 -6.49
C GLY A 72 -17.09 -1.24 -6.76
N LEU A 73 -15.92 -0.72 -6.35
CA LEU A 73 -14.67 -1.47 -6.41
C LEU A 73 -14.51 -2.36 -5.18
N ARG A 74 -13.85 -3.51 -5.33
CA ARG A 74 -13.24 -4.25 -4.22
C ARG A 74 -11.87 -3.63 -3.92
N VAL A 75 -11.46 -3.62 -2.66
CA VAL A 75 -10.20 -3.01 -2.23
C VAL A 75 -9.33 -4.07 -1.55
N VAL A 76 -8.17 -4.33 -2.14
CA VAL A 76 -7.14 -5.17 -1.56
C VAL A 76 -5.98 -4.27 -1.12
N GLY A 77 -5.62 -4.29 0.15
CA GLY A 77 -4.47 -3.53 0.64
C GLY A 77 -3.17 -4.32 0.59
N ALA A 78 -2.04 -3.63 0.73
CA ALA A 78 -0.75 -4.25 0.99
C ALA A 78 -0.09 -3.64 2.23
N THR A 79 0.60 -4.47 3.02
CA THR A 79 1.45 -3.97 4.12
C THR A 79 2.63 -3.15 3.59
N LEU A 80 3.08 -2.18 4.39
CA LEU A 80 4.25 -1.36 4.12
C LEU A 80 5.53 -2.19 4.27
N THR A 81 6.34 -2.23 3.21
CA THR A 81 7.60 -2.98 3.18
C THR A 81 8.66 -2.39 4.12
N PRO A 82 9.63 -3.18 4.57
CA PRO A 82 10.74 -2.68 5.37
C PRO A 82 11.60 -1.68 4.61
N PHE A 83 12.31 -0.81 5.34
CA PHE A 83 13.17 0.20 4.74
C PHE A 83 14.40 0.58 5.60
N GLU A 84 14.77 -0.26 6.58
CA GLU A 84 15.99 -0.05 7.35
C GLU A 84 17.21 -0.05 6.43
N GLY A 85 18.03 0.99 6.55
CA GLY A 85 19.17 1.26 5.66
C GLY A 85 18.92 2.46 4.74
N PHE A 86 17.66 2.80 4.45
CA PHE A 86 17.34 3.97 3.62
C PHE A 86 17.72 5.26 4.35
N ALA A 87 18.09 6.31 3.61
CA ALA A 87 18.67 7.53 4.18
C ALA A 87 17.79 8.24 5.23
N THR A 88 16.47 8.08 5.14
CA THR A 88 15.50 8.66 6.10
C THR A 88 14.98 7.64 7.10
N TRP A 89 15.56 6.46 7.22
CA TRP A 89 15.13 5.50 8.23
C TRP A 89 15.51 5.95 9.64
N THR A 90 14.60 5.75 10.60
CA THR A 90 14.88 5.83 12.05
C THR A 90 14.01 4.80 12.79
N PRO A 91 14.38 4.38 14.01
CA PRO A 91 13.52 3.51 14.81
C PRO A 91 12.11 4.06 15.04
N GLN A 92 11.97 5.39 15.19
CA GLN A 92 10.67 6.04 15.37
C GLN A 92 9.80 5.94 14.11
N ARG A 93 10.39 6.12 12.93
CA ARG A 93 9.67 5.99 11.65
C ARG A 93 9.29 4.53 11.38
N ASP A 94 10.16 3.60 11.75
CA ASP A 94 9.84 2.17 11.67
C ASP A 94 8.71 1.77 12.62
N ALA A 95 8.65 2.36 13.83
CA ALA A 95 7.54 2.16 14.74
C ALA A 95 6.19 2.62 14.13
N VAL A 96 6.17 3.74 13.41
CA VAL A 96 4.97 4.18 12.65
C VAL A 96 4.60 3.14 11.60
N ARG A 97 5.58 2.64 10.83
CA ARG A 97 5.36 1.59 9.81
C ARG A 97 4.74 0.32 10.43
N HIS A 98 5.28 -0.15 11.55
CA HIS A 98 4.75 -1.32 12.27
C HIS A 98 3.32 -1.08 12.72
N ALA A 99 3.03 0.06 13.34
CA ALA A 99 1.67 0.39 13.81
C ALA A 99 0.65 0.44 12.65
N VAL A 100 1.03 0.98 11.48
CA VAL A 100 0.17 0.92 10.28
C VAL A 100 -0.04 -0.52 9.82
N ASN A 101 1.02 -1.33 9.75
CA ASN A 101 0.94 -2.72 9.33
C ASN A 101 0.08 -3.58 10.25
N GLU A 102 0.11 -3.35 11.57
CA GLU A 102 -0.78 -4.01 12.52
C GLU A 102 -2.26 -3.71 12.20
N GLN A 103 -2.59 -2.46 11.88
CA GLN A 103 -3.96 -2.09 11.51
C GLN A 103 -4.38 -2.72 10.18
N ILE A 104 -3.48 -2.82 9.19
CA ILE A 104 -3.74 -3.53 7.93
C ILE A 104 -4.02 -5.01 8.20
N ARG A 105 -3.17 -5.68 8.99
CA ARG A 105 -3.30 -7.11 9.34
C ARG A 105 -4.53 -7.42 10.18
N SER A 106 -5.05 -6.43 10.93
CA SER A 106 -6.30 -6.58 11.69
C SER A 106 -7.53 -6.82 10.81
N GLY A 107 -7.44 -6.57 9.49
CA GLY A 107 -8.53 -6.74 8.55
C GLY A 107 -9.61 -5.66 8.61
N LYS A 108 -9.34 -4.53 9.28
CA LYS A 108 -10.32 -3.45 9.51
C LYS A 108 -10.19 -2.24 8.58
N ILE A 109 -9.37 -2.33 7.53
CA ILE A 109 -9.13 -1.23 6.57
C ILE A 109 -9.60 -1.59 5.15
N PHE A 110 -9.43 -2.85 4.74
CA PHE A 110 -9.63 -3.32 3.36
C PHE A 110 -10.49 -4.58 3.34
N ASP A 111 -11.00 -4.95 2.16
CA ASP A 111 -11.76 -6.20 1.99
C ASP A 111 -10.86 -7.44 2.10
N ALA A 112 -9.57 -7.28 1.80
CA ALA A 112 -8.50 -8.25 1.99
C ALA A 112 -7.14 -7.52 2.02
N TYR A 113 -6.08 -8.19 2.44
CA TYR A 113 -4.72 -7.66 2.35
C TYR A 113 -3.74 -8.70 1.81
N VAL A 114 -2.64 -8.22 1.26
CA VAL A 114 -1.46 -9.00 0.89
C VAL A 114 -0.28 -8.55 1.76
N ASP A 115 0.37 -9.49 2.44
CA ASP A 115 1.47 -9.16 3.35
C ASP A 115 2.80 -9.00 2.59
N PHE A 116 2.97 -7.85 1.95
CA PHE A 116 4.20 -7.49 1.23
C PHE A 116 5.40 -7.32 2.15
N ASP A 117 5.21 -6.83 3.37
CA ASP A 117 6.26 -6.81 4.41
C ASP A 117 6.85 -8.21 4.64
N ALA A 118 5.98 -9.20 4.89
CA ALA A 118 6.44 -10.58 5.10
C ALA A 118 7.06 -11.21 3.84
N ALA A 119 6.66 -10.78 2.64
CA ALA A 119 7.14 -11.35 1.38
C ALA A 119 8.60 -10.96 1.06
N VAL A 120 9.06 -9.80 1.54
CA VAL A 120 10.34 -9.21 1.09
C VAL A 120 11.32 -8.88 2.21
N ARG A 121 10.91 -9.00 3.48
CA ARG A 121 11.81 -8.76 4.60
C ARG A 121 12.87 -9.84 4.73
N ASP A 122 14.04 -9.44 5.22
CA ASP A 122 15.08 -10.38 5.64
C ASP A 122 14.61 -11.15 6.90
N PRO A 123 14.56 -12.50 6.90
CA PRO A 123 14.13 -13.27 8.08
C PRO A 123 15.07 -13.10 9.28
N ALA A 124 16.34 -12.77 9.08
CA ALA A 124 17.31 -12.50 10.14
C ALA A 124 17.31 -11.02 10.58
N ALA A 125 16.81 -10.12 9.74
CA ALA A 125 16.68 -8.69 10.03
C ALA A 125 15.33 -8.14 9.51
N PRO A 126 14.21 -8.37 10.22
CA PRO A 126 12.86 -8.13 9.68
C PRO A 126 12.50 -6.68 9.30
N ASN A 127 13.33 -5.70 9.67
CA ASN A 127 13.16 -4.29 9.30
C ASN A 127 13.95 -3.91 8.02
N ARG A 128 14.71 -4.84 7.44
CA ARG A 128 15.45 -4.70 6.18
C ARG A 128 14.79 -5.50 5.07
N LEU A 129 14.97 -5.04 3.83
CA LEU A 129 14.73 -5.88 2.66
C LEU A 129 15.73 -7.04 2.65
N LEU A 130 15.28 -8.22 2.21
CA LEU A 130 16.18 -9.32 1.90
C LEU A 130 17.16 -8.84 0.82
N ALA A 131 18.46 -9.06 1.02
CA ALA A 131 19.50 -8.51 0.14
C ALA A 131 19.31 -8.88 -1.34
N SER A 132 18.76 -10.06 -1.65
CA SER A 132 18.46 -10.48 -3.03
C SER A 132 17.32 -9.71 -3.68
N TYR A 133 16.50 -9.00 -2.90
CA TYR A 133 15.36 -8.22 -3.37
C TYR A 133 15.61 -6.71 -3.35
N ASP A 134 16.70 -6.27 -2.73
CA ASP A 134 17.06 -4.87 -2.60
C ASP A 134 17.69 -4.35 -3.90
N SER A 135 17.30 -3.15 -4.32
CA SER A 135 17.95 -2.43 -5.43
C SER A 135 19.29 -1.80 -5.03
N GLY A 136 19.61 -1.79 -3.73
CA GLY A 136 20.82 -1.23 -3.13
C GLY A 136 20.59 0.08 -2.38
N ASP A 137 19.38 0.64 -2.44
CA ASP A 137 19.01 1.83 -1.67
C ASP A 137 18.29 1.52 -0.36
N HIS A 138 17.91 0.25 -0.13
CA HIS A 138 17.20 -0.23 1.05
C HIS A 138 15.75 0.25 1.18
N LEU A 139 15.11 0.71 0.10
CA LEU A 139 13.68 1.05 0.05
C LEU A 139 12.99 0.48 -1.18
N HIS A 140 13.65 0.57 -2.34
CA HIS A 140 13.13 0.09 -3.60
C HIS A 140 13.60 -1.35 -3.85
N LEU A 141 12.67 -2.15 -4.36
CA LEU A 141 12.95 -3.51 -4.76
C LEU A 141 13.59 -3.54 -6.15
N ASN A 142 14.42 -4.55 -6.37
CA ASN A 142 14.84 -4.96 -7.71
C ASN A 142 13.76 -5.84 -8.37
N ASP A 143 14.05 -6.37 -9.56
CA ASP A 143 13.12 -7.21 -10.33
C ASP A 143 12.69 -8.48 -9.58
N ASP A 144 13.61 -9.13 -8.85
CA ASP A 144 13.31 -10.33 -8.07
C ASP A 144 12.41 -10.02 -6.88
N GLY A 145 12.63 -8.88 -6.22
CA GLY A 145 11.75 -8.40 -5.16
C GLY A 145 10.36 -8.07 -5.67
N TYR A 146 10.22 -7.40 -6.81
CA TYR A 146 8.91 -7.16 -7.42
C TYR A 146 8.21 -8.43 -7.88
N ARG A 147 8.96 -9.43 -8.37
CA ARG A 147 8.40 -10.76 -8.66
C ARG A 147 7.85 -11.42 -7.40
N ALA A 148 8.60 -11.40 -6.29
CA ALA A 148 8.15 -11.94 -5.01
C ALA A 148 6.85 -11.28 -4.51
N LEU A 149 6.69 -9.97 -4.71
CA LEU A 149 5.43 -9.28 -4.41
C LEU A 149 4.28 -9.76 -5.31
N GLY A 150 4.52 -9.88 -6.61
CA GLY A 150 3.53 -10.37 -7.58
C GLY A 150 3.04 -11.78 -7.27
N ASP A 151 3.96 -12.69 -6.98
CA ASP A 151 3.66 -14.09 -6.64
C ASP A 151 2.84 -14.23 -5.35
N ARG A 152 2.87 -13.20 -4.48
CA ARG A 152 2.11 -13.18 -3.23
C ARG A 152 0.64 -12.82 -3.42
N VAL A 153 0.28 -12.23 -4.56
CA VAL A 153 -1.09 -11.81 -4.89
C VAL A 153 -1.89 -13.01 -5.39
N ASP A 154 -2.87 -13.47 -4.59
CA ASP A 154 -3.83 -14.47 -5.06
C ASP A 154 -4.80 -13.85 -6.06
N LEU A 155 -4.69 -14.23 -7.34
CA LEU A 155 -5.56 -13.71 -8.40
C LEU A 155 -7.04 -14.00 -8.15
N LYS A 156 -7.38 -15.12 -7.48
CA LYS A 156 -8.78 -15.43 -7.13
C LYS A 156 -9.34 -14.44 -6.11
N SER A 157 -8.48 -13.91 -5.24
CA SER A 157 -8.86 -12.88 -4.26
C SER A 157 -9.19 -11.52 -4.90
N LEU A 158 -8.77 -11.32 -6.17
CA LEU A 158 -9.02 -10.10 -6.93
C LEU A 158 -10.37 -10.14 -7.66
N ASP A 159 -10.94 -11.31 -7.88
CA ASP A 159 -12.27 -11.44 -8.46
C ASP A 159 -13.34 -11.14 -7.39
N ARG A 160 -14.28 -10.24 -7.71
CA ARG A 160 -15.54 -10.18 -6.95
C ARG A 160 -16.31 -11.46 -7.23
N ALA A 161 -16.90 -12.08 -6.19
CA ALA A 161 -17.94 -13.09 -6.41
C ALA A 161 -18.96 -12.50 -7.39
N ARG A 162 -19.20 -13.18 -8.52
CA ARG A 162 -20.19 -12.72 -9.50
C ARG A 162 -21.51 -12.54 -8.78
N THR A 163 -22.01 -11.31 -8.70
CA THR A 163 -23.44 -11.11 -8.43
C THR A 163 -24.20 -11.94 -9.47
N PRO A 164 -25.08 -12.87 -9.08
CA PRO A 164 -25.92 -13.56 -10.04
C PRO A 164 -26.62 -12.49 -10.89
N ARG A 165 -26.50 -12.58 -12.20
CA ARG A 165 -27.37 -11.79 -13.09
C ARG A 165 -28.78 -12.30 -12.82
N SER A 166 -29.71 -11.39 -12.52
CA SER A 166 -31.13 -11.72 -12.53
C SER A 166 -31.54 -11.97 -13.98
N ASP A 167 -31.27 -13.17 -14.49
CA ASP A 167 -31.97 -13.68 -15.66
C ASP A 167 -33.33 -14.17 -15.16
N ALA A 168 -34.25 -13.23 -14.93
CA ALA A 168 -35.68 -13.49 -14.74
C ALA A 168 -36.45 -12.17 -14.93
N LEU A 169 -36.80 -11.89 -16.18
CA LEU A 169 -38.03 -11.18 -16.53
C LEU A 169 -39.18 -12.20 -16.54
#